data_AF-A0A423VIC0-F1
#
_entry.id   AF-A0A423VIC0-F1
#
_cell.length_a   1.000
_cell.length_b   1.000
_cell.length_c   1.000
_cell.angle_alpha   90.00
_cell.angle_beta   90.00
_cell.angle_gamma   90.00
#
_symmetry.space_group_name_H-M   'P 1'
#
loop_
_entity.id
_entity.type
_entity.pdbx_description
1 polymer ?
#
loop_
_entity_poly.entity_id
_entity_poly.type
_entity_poly.pdbx_seq_one_letter_code
_entity_poly.pdbx_strand_id
1 'polypeptide(L)'
;MANLFLVAGALRLRRDPRLLKLPPYISLLCIIVGVAWLLMLPQNEYSRRTYISENALLPGQVHTYFGGSDQNVFRAYKHEVDALVGKTNVEVNDGLEEILKSVGLKAGRQNFTYTSSGNVHAGENIYAILQAPRGDATEAIVLVAAWKNVKDEHNKRGVALLLTLARYFRRWSLWSKDIILVVTPDSLAGPQAWVDAYHDAHDTRHIDSLPLKSGALQGAIAIDYTQETRFHSVHIVYDGINGQLPNLDLINSVVNIAGGQMGIGVSTQEMWSHSDSYEDRLRTMLRGMMKQGLGMASGPHSSFIPYHVDAITLQPYGEGWQDEMAMGRVIEGTFRSLNNLLEHLHQSFFFYLLMHKDRFVSIGTYLPSAMLIAANFTIISIALWVKSGQAGEVEKPKADEKDKAIAEKGPADVLLTVATERDIYLPLALVACCQFLGVLPFYIFNHLPEGMHTPIFAGFTVLNVALPHLISHLLSAKFRPTAQQYSLMQSFSLLLLGMFLSSLATLNFSLSLMVGLLSSPLSFVRAWPGSPAARWACTAVLNLVAPTAVLAMWSAYWWGASMGVGSIGEVLREAAFGWRVWGMYTSVVVWGVWWPAWLVGAVVVLGRPGSEMAEKGEKKLR
;
A
#
# COMPACT_ATOMS: atom_id res chain seq x y z
N MET A 1 6.00 -48.38 -15.53
CA MET A 1 4.97 -48.14 -16.57
C MET A 1 4.08 -46.94 -16.27
N ALA A 2 3.51 -46.77 -15.07
CA ALA A 2 2.66 -45.62 -14.71
C ALA A 2 3.34 -44.24 -14.89
N ASN A 3 4.61 -44.08 -14.50
CA ASN A 3 5.38 -42.85 -14.75
C ASN A 3 5.60 -42.56 -16.24
N LEU A 4 5.71 -43.59 -17.08
CA LEU A 4 5.89 -43.42 -18.52
C LEU A 4 4.60 -42.94 -19.19
N PHE A 5 3.44 -43.41 -18.73
CA PHE A 5 2.13 -42.95 -19.20
C PHE A 5 1.82 -41.51 -18.76
N LEU A 6 2.20 -41.12 -17.54
CA LEU A 6 2.10 -39.73 -17.08
C LEU A 6 3.01 -38.80 -17.89
N VAL A 7 4.25 -39.21 -18.15
CA VAL A 7 5.20 -38.45 -18.98
C VAL A 7 4.73 -38.38 -20.43
N ALA A 8 4.23 -39.48 -21.00
CA ALA A 8 3.66 -39.51 -22.36
C ALA A 8 2.36 -38.69 -22.47
N GLY A 9 1.52 -38.68 -21.43
CA GLY A 9 0.34 -37.84 -21.32
C GLY A 9 0.70 -36.35 -21.26
N ALA A 10 1.66 -35.99 -20.42
CA ALA A 10 2.20 -34.63 -20.33
C ALA A 10 2.86 -34.17 -21.65
N LEU A 11 3.56 -35.07 -22.35
CA LEU A 11 4.17 -34.81 -23.66
C LEU A 11 3.13 -34.68 -24.79
N ARG A 12 2.02 -35.42 -24.73
CA ARG A 12 0.88 -35.25 -25.64
C ARG A 12 0.17 -33.92 -25.42
N LEU A 13 -0.12 -33.56 -24.16
CA LEU A 13 -0.64 -32.23 -23.80
C LEU A 13 0.28 -31.10 -24.26
N ARG A 14 1.60 -31.32 -24.21
CA ARG A 14 2.63 -30.36 -24.66
C ARG A 14 2.62 -30.14 -26.18
N ARG A 15 2.04 -31.02 -26.98
CA ARG A 15 2.03 -30.95 -28.46
C ARG A 15 0.68 -30.59 -29.07
N ASP A 16 -0.38 -30.47 -28.28
CA ASP A 16 -1.71 -30.16 -28.81
C ASP A 16 -1.81 -28.67 -29.23
N PRO A 17 -2.01 -28.37 -30.53
CA PRO A 17 -2.03 -26.99 -31.05
C PRO A 17 -3.20 -26.14 -30.52
N ARG A 18 -4.26 -26.80 -30.04
CA ARG A 18 -5.41 -26.15 -29.40
C ARG A 18 -5.07 -25.67 -27.99
N LEU A 19 -4.35 -26.49 -27.22
CA LEU A 19 -3.91 -26.17 -25.86
C LEU A 19 -2.86 -25.05 -25.83
N LEU A 20 -2.12 -24.83 -26.93
CA LEU A 20 -1.15 -23.74 -27.06
C LEU A 20 -1.76 -22.38 -27.44
N LYS A 21 -2.95 -22.38 -28.03
CA LYS A 21 -3.69 -21.16 -28.38
C LYS A 21 -4.57 -20.65 -27.24
N LEU A 22 -4.91 -21.52 -26.28
CA LEU A 22 -5.79 -21.25 -25.14
C LEU A 22 -5.23 -20.26 -24.07
N PRO A 23 -3.92 -20.28 -23.71
CA PRO A 23 -3.39 -19.48 -22.60
C PRO A 23 -3.63 -17.97 -22.66
N PRO A 24 -3.50 -17.26 -23.81
CA PRO A 24 -3.85 -15.84 -23.88
C PRO A 24 -5.34 -15.58 -23.61
N TYR A 25 -6.23 -16.47 -24.02
CA TYR A 25 -7.66 -16.34 -23.72
C TYR A 25 -7.96 -16.60 -22.25
N ILE A 26 -7.30 -17.60 -21.64
CA ILE A 26 -7.42 -17.85 -20.19
C ILE A 26 -6.88 -16.66 -19.40
N SER A 27 -5.71 -16.14 -19.77
CA SER A 27 -5.11 -14.97 -19.11
C SER A 27 -6.04 -13.75 -19.21
N LEU A 28 -6.63 -13.51 -20.37
CA LEU A 28 -7.62 -12.44 -20.55
C LEU A 28 -8.87 -12.69 -19.71
N LEU A 29 -9.36 -13.92 -19.66
CA LEU A 29 -10.49 -14.30 -18.82
C LEU A 29 -10.18 -14.06 -17.34
N CYS A 30 -8.99 -14.42 -16.85
CA CYS A 30 -8.56 -14.16 -15.47
C CYS A 30 -8.57 -12.66 -15.15
N ILE A 31 -8.10 -11.80 -16.06
CA ILE A 31 -8.14 -10.35 -15.88
C ILE A 31 -9.59 -9.84 -15.85
N ILE A 32 -10.41 -10.25 -16.81
CA ILE A 32 -11.82 -9.83 -16.89
C ILE A 32 -12.60 -10.28 -15.66
N VAL A 33 -12.46 -11.54 -15.24
CA VAL A 33 -13.11 -12.07 -14.04
C VAL A 33 -12.58 -11.37 -12.80
N GLY A 34 -11.28 -11.11 -12.70
CA GLY A 34 -10.69 -10.36 -11.58
C GLY A 34 -11.29 -8.96 -11.43
N VAL A 35 -11.43 -8.22 -12.54
CA VAL A 35 -12.05 -6.89 -12.56
C VAL A 35 -13.55 -6.96 -12.28
N ALA A 36 -14.26 -7.89 -12.92
CA ALA A 36 -15.69 -8.07 -12.68
C ALA A 36 -15.98 -8.42 -11.22
N TRP A 37 -15.15 -9.26 -10.61
CA TRP A 37 -15.26 -9.63 -9.20
C TRP A 37 -15.14 -8.41 -8.28
N LEU A 38 -14.17 -7.52 -8.56
CA LEU A 38 -14.02 -6.26 -7.83
C LEU A 38 -15.28 -5.39 -7.91
N LEU A 39 -15.87 -5.28 -9.10
CA LEU A 39 -17.09 -4.49 -9.33
C LEU A 39 -18.33 -5.12 -8.68
N MET A 40 -18.32 -6.42 -8.38
CA MET A 40 -19.41 -7.10 -7.68
C MET A 40 -19.36 -6.91 -6.16
N LEU A 41 -18.19 -6.59 -5.58
CA LEU A 41 -18.03 -6.46 -4.12
C LEU A 41 -18.99 -5.48 -3.43
N PRO A 42 -19.35 -4.30 -4.01
CA PRO A 42 -20.26 -3.35 -3.38
C PRO A 42 -21.73 -3.80 -3.27
N GLN A 43 -22.09 -4.92 -3.90
CA GLN A 43 -23.43 -5.48 -3.84
C GLN A 43 -23.77 -6.01 -2.43
N ASN A 44 -25.05 -6.09 -2.09
CA ASN A 44 -25.49 -6.47 -0.74
C ASN A 44 -25.16 -7.93 -0.39
N GLU A 45 -25.06 -8.79 -1.41
CA GLU A 45 -24.85 -10.23 -1.29
C GLU A 45 -23.39 -10.57 -0.92
N TYR A 46 -22.45 -9.74 -1.38
CA TYR A 46 -21.01 -9.91 -1.13
C TYR A 46 -20.47 -9.03 0.02
N SER A 47 -21.30 -8.13 0.53
CA SER A 47 -20.98 -7.24 1.65
C SER A 47 -21.64 -7.67 2.94
N ARG A 48 -20.91 -7.58 4.05
CA ARG A 48 -21.43 -7.88 5.39
C ARG A 48 -21.72 -6.60 6.14
N ARG A 49 -22.75 -6.63 7.00
CA ARG A 49 -22.94 -5.55 7.98
C ARG A 49 -21.86 -5.64 9.05
N THR A 50 -21.40 -4.49 9.53
CA THR A 50 -20.48 -4.44 10.65
C THR A 50 -21.19 -4.89 11.94
N TYR A 51 -20.42 -5.49 12.84
CA TYR A 51 -20.85 -5.93 14.15
C TYR A 51 -19.63 -5.89 15.09
N ILE A 52 -19.86 -5.91 16.39
CA ILE A 52 -18.77 -5.98 17.38
C ILE A 52 -18.52 -7.45 17.66
N SER A 53 -17.32 -7.93 17.39
CA SER A 53 -16.93 -9.32 17.60
C SER A 53 -16.47 -9.53 19.05
N GLU A 54 -15.74 -8.55 19.59
CA GLU A 54 -15.19 -8.58 20.94
C GLU A 54 -16.24 -8.19 21.99
N ASN A 55 -16.67 -9.16 22.78
CA ASN A 55 -17.70 -8.95 23.80
C ASN A 55 -17.24 -7.99 24.90
N ALA A 56 -15.94 -7.92 25.19
CA ALA A 56 -15.41 -7.06 26.25
C ALA A 56 -15.49 -5.56 25.93
N LEU A 57 -15.60 -5.17 24.65
CA LEU A 57 -15.62 -3.75 24.25
C LEU A 57 -16.85 -3.00 24.76
N LEU A 58 -18.00 -3.68 24.84
CA LEU A 58 -19.27 -3.14 25.36
C LEU A 58 -19.54 -1.65 24.98
N PRO A 59 -19.41 -1.26 23.69
CA PRO A 59 -19.41 0.14 23.31
C PRO A 59 -20.78 0.78 23.51
N GLY A 60 -20.77 1.97 24.09
CA GLY A 60 -21.97 2.77 24.35
C GLY A 60 -22.87 2.26 25.48
N GLN A 61 -22.44 1.25 26.26
CA GLN A 61 -23.25 0.72 27.37
C GLN A 61 -23.23 1.59 28.63
N VAL A 62 -22.24 2.47 28.78
CA VAL A 62 -22.10 3.32 29.97
C VAL A 62 -22.36 4.77 29.61
N HIS A 63 -23.09 5.48 30.47
CA HIS A 63 -23.27 6.92 30.33
C HIS A 63 -21.94 7.66 30.48
N THR A 64 -21.64 8.50 29.52
CA THR A 64 -20.51 9.46 29.54
C THR A 64 -20.95 10.71 30.29
N TYR A 65 -20.10 11.20 31.19
CA TYR A 65 -20.43 12.35 32.03
C TYR A 65 -19.65 13.61 31.66
N PHE A 66 -18.80 13.54 30.63
CA PHE A 66 -18.08 14.70 30.13
C PHE A 66 -19.02 15.78 29.60
N GLY A 67 -19.02 16.95 30.25
CA GLY A 67 -19.88 18.08 29.89
C GLY A 67 -20.09 19.09 31.02
N GLY A 68 -20.98 20.06 30.77
CA GLY A 68 -21.34 21.08 31.75
C GLY A 68 -20.15 21.94 32.15
N SER A 69 -19.69 21.80 33.40
CA SER A 69 -18.57 22.60 33.94
C SER A 69 -17.25 22.40 33.18
N ASP A 70 -17.05 21.24 32.55
CA ASP A 70 -15.85 20.94 31.77
C ASP A 70 -15.71 21.82 30.52
N GLN A 71 -16.82 22.39 30.03
CA GLN A 71 -16.78 23.33 28.92
C GLN A 71 -16.03 24.61 29.28
N ASN A 72 -16.12 25.07 30.54
CA ASN A 72 -15.37 26.24 30.99
C ASN A 72 -13.87 25.94 31.09
N VAL A 73 -13.54 24.72 31.52
CA VAL A 73 -12.15 24.24 31.56
C VAL A 73 -11.56 24.16 30.15
N PHE A 74 -12.33 23.60 29.21
CA PHE A 74 -11.94 23.56 27.81
C PHE A 74 -11.67 24.95 27.24
N ARG A 75 -12.55 25.93 27.50
CA ARG A 75 -12.36 27.31 27.05
C ARG A 75 -11.10 27.94 27.64
N ALA A 76 -10.80 27.68 28.91
CA ALA A 76 -9.58 28.15 29.55
C ALA A 76 -8.33 27.54 28.89
N TYR A 77 -8.27 26.22 28.73
CA TYR A 77 -7.13 25.58 28.05
C TYR A 77 -7.02 25.97 26.58
N LYS A 78 -8.13 26.21 25.89
CA LYS A 78 -8.10 26.74 24.53
C LYS A 78 -7.44 28.11 24.49
N HIS A 79 -7.76 29.00 25.43
CA HIS A 79 -7.12 30.32 25.52
C HIS A 79 -5.61 30.22 25.76
N GLU A 80 -5.17 29.31 26.65
CA GLU A 80 -3.74 29.04 26.87
C GLU A 80 -3.06 28.49 25.61
N VAL A 81 -3.68 27.51 24.95
CA VAL A 81 -3.18 26.93 23.69
C VAL A 81 -3.10 28.00 22.59
N ASP A 82 -4.12 28.85 22.47
CA ASP A 82 -4.14 29.97 21.52
C ASP A 82 -3.01 30.98 21.78
N ALA A 83 -2.63 31.21 23.05
CA ALA A 83 -1.52 32.07 23.43
C ALA A 83 -0.13 31.48 23.10
N LEU A 84 -0.05 30.16 22.87
CA LEU A 84 1.17 29.47 22.45
C LEU A 84 1.32 29.40 20.92
N VAL A 85 0.30 29.78 20.16
CA VAL A 85 0.35 29.79 18.69
C VAL A 85 1.39 30.81 18.21
N GLY A 86 2.26 30.39 17.29
CA GLY A 86 3.33 31.21 16.74
C GLY A 86 4.64 31.18 17.55
N LYS A 87 4.66 30.52 18.71
CA LYS A 87 5.89 30.24 19.47
C LYS A 87 6.66 29.07 18.86
N THR A 88 7.91 28.92 19.29
CA THR A 88 8.74 27.76 18.90
C THR A 88 8.22 26.47 19.56
N ASN A 89 8.52 25.31 18.98
CA ASN A 89 8.05 24.02 19.52
C ASN A 89 8.53 23.78 20.97
N VAL A 90 9.74 24.22 21.32
CA VAL A 90 10.26 24.14 22.70
C VAL A 90 9.42 24.99 23.66
N GLU A 91 9.11 26.24 23.30
CA GLU A 91 8.27 27.12 24.13
C GLU A 91 6.81 26.63 24.24
N VAL A 92 6.28 26.02 23.18
CA VAL A 92 4.97 25.34 23.22
C VAL A 92 5.02 24.21 24.23
N ASN A 93 6.06 23.37 24.18
CA ASN A 93 6.24 22.27 25.14
C ASN A 93 6.44 22.77 26.57
N ASP A 94 7.12 23.90 26.79
CA ASP A 94 7.26 24.54 28.10
C ASP A 94 5.89 24.88 28.70
N GLY A 95 5.02 25.53 27.92
CA GLY A 95 3.67 25.86 28.36
C GLY A 95 2.80 24.63 28.60
N LEU A 96 2.87 23.63 27.72
CA LEU A 96 2.12 22.38 27.87
C LEU A 96 2.61 21.57 29.08
N GLU A 97 3.91 21.56 29.36
CA GLU A 97 4.49 20.87 30.52
C GLU A 97 4.02 21.50 31.83
N GLU A 98 3.97 22.83 31.91
CA GLU A 98 3.44 23.54 33.08
C GLU A 98 1.97 23.17 33.33
N ILE A 99 1.15 23.14 32.27
CA ILE A 99 -0.25 22.72 32.36
C ILE A 99 -0.35 21.28 32.85
N LEU A 100 0.38 20.33 32.26
CA LEU A 100 0.35 18.92 32.66
C LEU A 100 0.81 18.71 34.12
N LYS A 101 1.84 19.44 34.55
CA LYS A 101 2.32 19.42 35.94
C LYS A 101 1.33 20.03 36.93
N SER A 102 0.65 21.12 36.57
CA SER A 102 -0.42 21.71 37.39
C SER A 102 -1.63 20.78 37.54
N VAL A 103 -1.92 19.99 36.50
CA VAL A 103 -2.86 18.87 36.53
C VAL A 103 -2.30 17.67 37.31
N GLY A 104 -1.05 17.71 37.79
CA GLY A 104 -0.42 16.68 38.62
C GLY A 104 -0.05 15.41 37.88
N LEU A 105 0.24 15.50 36.59
CA LEU A 105 0.74 14.41 35.76
C LEU A 105 2.26 14.50 35.60
N LYS A 106 2.92 13.35 35.44
CA LYS A 106 4.35 13.28 35.12
C LYS A 106 4.52 13.47 33.62
N ALA A 107 5.13 14.58 33.22
CA ALA A 107 5.43 14.89 31.83
C ALA A 107 6.84 14.40 31.46
N GLY A 108 7.00 13.91 30.24
CA GLY A 108 8.26 13.56 29.60
C GLY A 108 8.38 14.29 28.26
N ARG A 109 9.63 14.50 27.83
CA ARG A 109 9.97 15.10 26.54
C ARG A 109 10.85 14.16 25.75
N GLN A 110 10.77 14.26 24.43
CA GLN A 110 11.58 13.47 23.52
C GLN A 110 11.95 14.30 22.30
N ASN A 111 13.24 14.54 22.10
CA ASN A 111 13.73 15.17 20.90
C ASN A 111 13.90 14.13 19.78
N PHE A 112 13.59 14.52 18.55
CA PHE A 112 13.78 13.68 17.37
C PHE A 112 14.25 14.51 16.18
N THR A 113 15.02 13.90 15.30
CA THR A 113 15.50 14.51 14.07
C THR A 113 15.59 13.49 12.95
N TYR A 114 14.70 13.59 11.97
CA TYR A 114 14.78 12.82 10.74
C TYR A 114 15.40 13.64 9.61
N THR A 115 16.20 12.98 8.77
CA THR A 115 16.75 13.59 7.55
C THR A 115 16.25 12.85 6.32
N SER A 116 15.46 13.55 5.50
CA SER A 116 14.92 13.01 4.24
C SER A 116 14.99 14.05 3.14
N SER A 117 15.49 13.65 1.97
CA SER A 117 15.63 14.52 0.79
C SER A 117 16.31 15.87 1.06
N GLY A 118 17.32 15.92 1.94
CA GLY A 118 17.99 17.16 2.32
C GLY A 118 17.23 18.03 3.34
N ASN A 119 15.99 17.66 3.67
CA ASN A 119 15.20 18.33 4.70
C ASN A 119 15.37 17.66 6.05
N VAL A 120 15.46 18.50 7.08
CA VAL A 120 15.57 18.09 8.47
C VAL A 120 14.20 18.26 9.12
N HIS A 121 13.56 17.15 9.45
CA HIS A 121 12.32 17.10 10.21
C HIS A 121 12.68 16.88 11.67
N ALA A 122 12.82 17.98 12.42
CA ALA A 122 13.18 17.96 13.82
C ALA A 122 12.06 18.54 14.69
N GLY A 123 11.96 18.04 15.91
CA GLY A 123 11.01 18.54 16.90
C GLY A 123 11.15 17.80 18.22
N GLU A 124 10.41 18.28 19.20
CA GLU A 124 10.32 17.70 20.52
C GLU A 124 8.87 17.31 20.80
N ASN A 125 8.65 16.02 21.04
CA ASN A 125 7.38 15.49 21.51
C ASN A 125 7.26 15.73 23.02
N ILE A 126 6.05 16.07 23.48
CA ILE A 126 5.72 16.09 24.91
C ILE A 126 4.63 15.07 25.19
N TYR A 127 4.79 14.32 26.28
CA TYR A 127 3.78 13.36 26.70
C TYR A 127 3.65 13.31 28.21
N ALA A 128 2.55 12.78 28.71
CA ALA A 128 2.34 12.56 30.13
C ALA A 128 1.64 11.23 30.40
N ILE A 129 1.95 10.62 31.54
CA ILE A 129 1.36 9.34 31.95
C ILE A 129 0.41 9.59 33.12
N LEU A 130 -0.84 9.18 32.94
CA LEU A 130 -1.85 9.07 33.98
C LEU A 130 -1.91 7.60 34.43
N GLN A 131 -1.44 7.34 35.64
CA GLN A 131 -1.46 6.00 36.21
C GLN A 131 -2.88 5.58 36.60
N ALA A 132 -3.26 4.38 36.21
CA ALA A 132 -4.57 3.80 36.48
C ALA A 132 -4.79 3.61 38.00
N PRO A 133 -5.88 4.12 38.58
CA PRO A 133 -6.16 3.89 40.01
C PRO A 133 -6.46 2.42 40.36
N ARG A 134 -6.87 1.60 39.39
CA ARG A 134 -7.26 0.19 39.57
C ARG A 134 -6.38 -0.80 38.78
N GLY A 135 -5.28 -0.33 38.19
CA GLY A 135 -4.42 -1.13 37.32
C GLY A 135 -3.02 -1.30 37.88
N ASP A 136 -2.35 -2.37 37.46
CA ASP A 136 -0.96 -2.69 37.84
C ASP A 136 0.08 -2.01 36.92
N ALA A 137 -0.33 -0.99 36.15
CA ALA A 137 0.49 -0.29 35.14
C ALA A 137 1.12 -1.21 34.06
N THR A 138 0.54 -2.38 33.83
CA THR A 138 1.00 -3.38 32.84
C THR A 138 0.49 -3.10 31.43
N GLU A 139 -0.56 -2.29 31.29
CA GLU A 139 -1.22 -1.96 30.03
C GLU A 139 -1.55 -0.48 29.97
N ALA A 140 -1.52 0.09 28.77
CA ALA A 140 -1.75 1.50 28.54
C ALA A 140 -2.59 1.77 27.28
N ILE A 141 -3.33 2.88 27.30
CA ILE A 141 -4.10 3.42 26.16
C ILE A 141 -3.57 4.81 25.85
N VAL A 142 -3.42 5.14 24.57
CA VAL A 142 -2.81 6.41 24.14
C VAL A 142 -3.87 7.37 23.60
N LEU A 143 -3.85 8.61 24.08
CA LEU A 143 -4.56 9.74 23.48
C LEU A 143 -3.54 10.67 22.82
N VAL A 144 -3.66 10.88 21.51
CA VAL A 144 -2.71 11.67 20.73
C VAL A 144 -3.40 12.93 20.20
N ALA A 145 -2.72 14.07 20.26
CA ALA A 145 -3.11 15.25 19.50
C ALA A 145 -1.86 15.91 18.92
N ALA A 146 -1.70 15.86 17.60
CA ALA A 146 -0.64 16.62 16.95
C ALA A 146 -0.96 18.12 17.01
N TRP A 147 0.03 18.96 17.27
CA TRP A 147 -0.08 20.41 17.30
C TRP A 147 -0.50 20.96 15.93
N LYS A 148 0.09 20.40 14.86
CA LYS A 148 -0.31 20.64 13.48
C LYS A 148 -0.82 19.37 12.82
N ASN A 149 -1.92 19.48 12.09
CA ASN A 149 -2.47 18.37 11.33
C ASN A 149 -1.70 18.10 10.02
N VAL A 150 -2.15 17.10 9.25
CA VAL A 150 -1.53 16.73 7.96
C VAL A 150 -1.58 17.87 6.92
N LYS A 151 -2.51 18.83 7.08
CA LYS A 151 -2.65 20.01 6.22
C LYS A 151 -1.88 21.24 6.74
N ASP A 152 -1.02 21.06 7.73
CA ASP A 152 -0.28 22.13 8.44
C ASP A 152 -1.18 23.15 9.17
N GLU A 153 -2.45 22.78 9.43
CA GLU A 153 -3.37 23.59 10.24
C GLU A 153 -3.18 23.32 11.73
N HIS A 154 -3.34 24.36 12.56
CA HIS A 154 -3.19 24.25 14.00
C HIS A 154 -4.39 23.54 14.65
N ASN A 155 -4.13 22.43 15.33
CA ASN A 155 -5.12 21.59 16.01
C ASN A 155 -5.43 22.11 17.43
N LYS A 156 -5.82 23.37 17.52
CA LYS A 156 -6.01 24.10 18.79
C LYS A 156 -7.02 23.41 19.69
N ARG A 157 -8.17 23.02 19.14
CA ARG A 157 -9.24 22.37 19.91
C ARG A 157 -8.89 20.93 20.24
N GLY A 158 -8.16 20.21 19.39
CA GLY A 158 -7.72 18.85 19.68
C GLY A 158 -6.78 18.83 20.89
N VAL A 159 -5.78 19.71 20.91
CA VAL A 159 -4.84 19.84 22.04
C VAL A 159 -5.57 20.32 23.30
N ALA A 160 -6.41 21.35 23.21
CA ALA A 160 -7.21 21.81 24.35
C ALA A 160 -8.16 20.73 24.89
N LEU A 161 -8.76 19.92 24.01
CA LEU A 161 -9.64 18.82 24.39
C LEU A 161 -8.85 17.71 25.08
N LEU A 162 -7.67 17.36 24.57
CA LEU A 162 -6.75 16.42 25.21
C LEU A 162 -6.39 16.86 26.63
N LEU A 163 -6.02 18.14 26.83
CA LEU A 163 -5.71 18.68 28.16
C LEU A 163 -6.93 18.68 29.10
N THR A 164 -8.11 18.95 28.55
CA THR A 164 -9.37 18.91 29.31
C THR A 164 -9.71 17.48 29.74
N LEU A 165 -9.59 16.52 28.82
CA LEU A 165 -9.79 15.10 29.07
C LEU A 165 -8.76 14.56 30.06
N ALA A 166 -7.50 14.98 29.99
CA ALA A 166 -6.46 14.64 30.95
C ALA A 166 -6.85 14.99 32.39
N ARG A 167 -7.29 16.25 32.59
CA ARG A 167 -7.80 16.70 33.89
C ARG A 167 -9.07 15.96 34.29
N TYR A 168 -9.97 15.69 33.34
CA TYR A 168 -11.20 14.94 33.60
C TYR A 168 -10.89 13.50 34.04
N PHE A 169 -10.12 12.74 33.27
CA PHE A 169 -9.75 11.35 33.55
C PHE A 169 -9.04 11.19 34.90
N ARG A 170 -8.20 12.15 35.31
CA ARG A 170 -7.53 12.12 36.62
C ARG A 170 -8.50 12.11 37.80
N ARG A 171 -9.68 12.74 37.65
CA ARG A 171 -10.70 12.78 38.72
C ARG A 171 -11.46 11.46 38.86
N TRP A 172 -11.38 10.58 37.86
CA TRP A 172 -12.16 9.35 37.81
C TRP A 172 -11.33 8.15 38.25
N SER A 173 -11.91 7.32 39.12
CA SER A 173 -11.25 6.12 39.65
C SER A 173 -11.54 4.84 38.88
N LEU A 174 -12.13 4.92 37.68
CA LEU A 174 -12.59 3.73 36.93
C LEU A 174 -11.52 3.08 36.06
N TRP A 175 -10.39 3.76 35.82
CA TRP A 175 -9.37 3.30 34.88
C TRP A 175 -8.59 2.11 35.45
N SER A 176 -8.49 1.06 34.65
CA SER A 176 -7.69 -0.15 34.89
C SER A 176 -6.44 -0.20 34.02
N LYS A 177 -6.36 0.62 32.97
CA LYS A 177 -5.17 0.81 32.13
C LYS A 177 -4.63 2.22 32.27
N ASP A 178 -3.31 2.35 32.21
CA ASP A 178 -2.67 3.66 32.22
C ASP A 178 -3.10 4.44 30.97
N ILE A 179 -3.21 5.76 31.10
CA ILE A 179 -3.53 6.63 29.97
C ILE A 179 -2.31 7.48 29.66
N ILE A 180 -1.80 7.34 28.44
CA ILE A 180 -0.69 8.14 27.95
C ILE A 180 -1.25 9.24 27.05
N LEU A 181 -0.92 10.47 27.38
CA LEU A 181 -1.32 11.66 26.64
C LEU A 181 -0.11 12.12 25.83
N VAL A 182 -0.20 12.18 24.51
CA VAL A 182 0.92 12.54 23.64
C VAL A 182 0.54 13.75 22.79
N VAL A 183 1.38 14.78 22.82
CA VAL A 183 1.29 15.94 21.94
C VAL A 183 2.57 16.01 21.12
N THR A 184 2.41 15.90 19.80
CA THR A 184 3.52 15.90 18.84
C THR A 184 3.53 17.22 18.06
N PRO A 185 4.68 17.72 17.59
CA PRO A 185 4.73 18.96 16.82
C PRO A 185 3.98 18.85 15.48
N ASP A 186 4.02 17.66 14.88
CA ASP A 186 3.41 17.34 13.60
C ASP A 186 2.62 16.01 13.66
N SER A 187 1.85 15.72 12.61
CA SER A 187 1.03 14.49 12.54
C SER A 187 1.75 13.26 11.98
N LEU A 188 2.99 13.40 11.52
CA LEU A 188 3.64 12.41 10.66
C LEU A 188 4.96 11.88 11.26
N ALA A 189 5.93 12.74 11.53
CA ALA A 189 7.25 12.35 12.03
C ALA A 189 7.26 12.16 13.56
N GLY A 190 6.67 13.09 14.30
CA GLY A 190 6.64 13.07 15.77
C GLY A 190 5.98 11.81 16.35
N PRO A 191 4.77 11.41 15.89
CA PRO A 191 4.13 10.19 16.35
C PRO A 191 4.97 8.94 16.06
N GLN A 192 5.60 8.87 14.89
CA GLN A 192 6.50 7.77 14.52
C GLN A 192 7.70 7.69 15.46
N ALA A 193 8.41 8.79 15.67
CA ALA A 193 9.55 8.84 16.60
C ALA A 193 9.17 8.42 18.03
N TRP A 194 7.97 8.80 18.47
CA TRP A 194 7.49 8.46 19.80
C TRP A 194 7.19 6.95 19.92
N VAL A 195 6.47 6.38 18.96
CA VAL A 195 6.12 4.94 18.97
C VAL A 195 7.36 4.07 18.78
N ASP A 196 8.29 4.46 17.90
CA ASP A 196 9.56 3.75 17.69
C ASP A 196 10.36 3.68 19.00
N ALA A 197 10.44 4.80 19.72
CA ALA A 197 11.13 4.87 21.01
C ALA A 197 10.40 4.17 22.16
N TYR A 198 9.06 4.09 22.09
CA TYR A 198 8.28 3.31 23.04
C TYR A 198 8.67 1.84 22.98
N HIS A 199 8.84 1.30 21.76
CA HIS A 199 9.18 -0.10 21.49
C HIS A 199 10.68 -0.37 21.36
N ASP A 200 11.55 0.60 21.69
CA ASP A 200 13.02 0.49 21.58
C ASP A 200 13.51 0.08 20.16
N ALA A 201 12.76 0.49 19.14
CA ALA A 201 13.05 0.24 17.72
C ALA A 201 13.70 1.45 17.02
N HIS A 202 14.01 2.52 17.76
CA HIS A 202 14.58 3.77 17.24
C HIS A 202 16.11 3.75 17.17
N ASP A 203 16.66 4.58 16.28
CA ASP A 203 18.11 4.88 16.27
C ASP A 203 18.41 6.00 17.28
N THR A 204 19.11 5.66 18.36
CA THR A 204 19.46 6.57 19.46
C THR A 204 20.36 7.73 19.05
N ARG A 205 20.91 7.72 17.83
CA ARG A 205 21.68 8.84 17.27
C ARG A 205 20.80 10.00 16.82
N HIS A 206 19.57 9.71 16.45
CA HIS A 206 18.64 10.64 15.80
C HIS A 206 17.39 10.91 16.62
N ILE A 207 17.02 9.97 17.49
CA ILE A 207 15.80 9.99 18.30
C ILE A 207 16.19 9.69 19.74
N ASP A 208 15.71 10.49 20.68
CA ASP A 208 15.95 10.23 22.10
C ASP A 208 15.07 9.08 22.61
N SER A 209 15.60 8.32 23.57
CA SER A 209 14.82 7.33 24.31
C SER A 209 13.83 8.01 25.26
N LEU A 210 12.68 7.37 25.47
CA LEU A 210 11.64 7.91 26.35
C LEU A 210 12.05 7.84 27.83
N PRO A 211 12.05 8.96 28.58
CA PRO A 211 12.41 8.98 29.99
C PRO A 211 11.39 8.27 30.89
N LEU A 212 10.14 8.21 30.44
CA LEU A 212 9.01 7.58 31.13
C LEU A 212 8.38 6.56 30.18
N LYS A 213 8.19 5.32 30.63
CA LYS A 213 7.42 4.29 29.93
C LYS A 213 6.32 3.76 30.84
N SER A 214 5.26 3.23 30.24
CA SER A 214 4.18 2.51 30.93
C SER A 214 4.08 1.10 30.34
N GLY A 215 2.96 0.42 30.56
CA GLY A 215 2.70 -0.93 30.10
C GLY A 215 2.54 -1.09 28.58
N ALA A 216 2.15 -2.29 28.14
CA ALA A 216 1.90 -2.58 26.74
C ALA A 216 0.76 -1.72 26.18
N LEU A 217 0.94 -1.16 24.98
CA LEU A 217 -0.05 -0.29 24.36
C LEU A 217 -1.20 -1.12 23.78
N GLN A 218 -2.40 -0.97 24.33
CA GLN A 218 -3.59 -1.71 23.91
C GLN A 218 -4.34 -1.05 22.75
N GLY A 219 -4.23 0.27 22.63
CA GLY A 219 -4.83 1.02 21.53
C GLY A 219 -4.53 2.51 21.63
N ALA A 220 -4.76 3.23 20.53
CA ALA A 220 -4.55 4.67 20.47
C ALA A 220 -5.70 5.40 19.78
N ILE A 221 -6.02 6.59 20.26
CA ILE A 221 -6.99 7.49 19.61
C ILE A 221 -6.31 8.82 19.39
N ALA A 222 -6.30 9.30 18.15
CA ALA A 222 -5.82 10.61 17.82
C ALA A 222 -6.98 11.59 17.61
N ILE A 223 -6.85 12.81 18.12
CA ILE A 223 -7.80 13.90 17.95
C ILE A 223 -7.25 14.88 16.92
N ASP A 224 -7.97 15.10 15.84
CA ASP A 224 -7.66 16.14 14.85
C ASP A 224 -8.87 17.05 14.71
N TYR A 225 -8.94 18.07 15.57
CA TYR A 225 -10.03 19.02 15.68
C TYR A 225 -9.51 20.44 15.39
N THR A 226 -9.43 20.79 14.10
CA THR A 226 -9.02 22.12 13.64
C THR A 226 -10.17 23.10 13.46
N GLN A 227 -11.39 22.62 13.22
CA GLN A 227 -12.55 23.46 12.93
C GLN A 227 -12.98 24.34 14.11
N GLU A 228 -13.15 25.65 13.88
CA GLU A 228 -13.55 26.62 14.91
C GLU A 228 -15.07 26.76 15.14
N THR A 229 -15.87 26.11 14.32
CA THR A 229 -17.32 26.09 14.48
C THR A 229 -17.77 24.75 15.07
N ARG A 230 -19.04 24.71 15.47
CA ARG A 230 -19.70 23.44 15.79
C ARG A 230 -19.74 22.53 14.57
N PHE A 231 -19.79 21.23 14.83
CA PHE A 231 -19.75 20.20 13.79
C PHE A 231 -21.07 19.43 13.68
N HIS A 232 -21.24 18.73 12.57
CA HIS A 232 -22.40 17.87 12.33
C HIS A 232 -22.04 16.38 12.48
N SER A 233 -20.85 15.99 12.03
CA SER A 233 -20.44 14.59 11.94
C SER A 233 -18.96 14.41 12.24
N VAL A 234 -18.56 13.17 12.53
CA VAL A 234 -17.17 12.79 12.80
C VAL A 234 -16.67 11.88 11.68
N HIS A 235 -15.52 12.23 11.13
CA HIS A 235 -14.79 11.44 10.16
C HIS A 235 -13.77 10.57 10.89
N ILE A 236 -13.81 9.26 10.62
CA ILE A 236 -12.84 8.31 11.13
C ILE A 236 -11.77 8.10 10.06
N VAL A 237 -10.55 8.51 10.36
CA VAL A 237 -9.37 8.17 9.58
C VAL A 237 -8.73 6.94 10.20
N TYR A 238 -8.56 5.90 9.39
CA TYR A 238 -8.07 4.58 9.82
C TYR A 238 -7.00 4.00 8.90
N ASP A 239 -6.63 4.71 7.83
CA ASP A 239 -5.68 4.20 6.85
C ASP A 239 -4.26 4.19 7.44
N GLY A 240 -3.69 2.99 7.63
CA GLY A 240 -2.33 2.80 8.12
C GLY A 240 -1.29 2.80 7.01
N ILE A 241 -0.02 2.83 7.44
CA ILE A 241 1.13 2.70 6.54
C ILE A 241 1.06 1.33 5.84
N ASN A 242 1.53 1.27 4.59
CA ASN A 242 1.66 0.00 3.86
C ASN A 242 0.34 -0.79 3.71
N GLY A 243 -0.81 -0.09 3.73
CA GLY A 243 -2.12 -0.73 3.59
C GLY A 243 -2.57 -1.54 4.80
N GLN A 244 -1.89 -1.40 5.94
CA GLN A 244 -2.33 -1.97 7.21
C GLN A 244 -3.53 -1.20 7.75
N LEU A 245 -4.40 -1.89 8.48
CA LEU A 245 -5.64 -1.33 9.01
C LEU A 245 -5.76 -1.72 10.49
N PRO A 246 -6.37 -0.85 11.32
CA PRO A 246 -6.71 -1.22 12.68
C PRO A 246 -7.83 -2.25 12.66
N ASN A 247 -7.93 -2.98 13.76
CA ASN A 247 -9.01 -3.90 14.00
C ASN A 247 -10.39 -3.24 13.81
N LEU A 248 -11.25 -3.88 13.01
CA LEU A 248 -12.56 -3.33 12.63
C LEU A 248 -13.46 -3.02 13.83
N ASP A 249 -13.31 -3.72 14.95
CA ASP A 249 -14.13 -3.48 16.14
C ASP A 249 -13.85 -2.13 16.80
N LEU A 250 -12.64 -1.58 16.66
CA LEU A 250 -12.32 -0.22 17.12
C LEU A 250 -13.15 0.82 16.35
N ILE A 251 -13.22 0.68 15.02
CA ILE A 251 -14.05 1.54 14.17
C ILE A 251 -15.53 1.37 14.52
N ASN A 252 -16.00 0.13 14.62
CA ASN A 252 -17.40 -0.16 14.95
C ASN A 252 -17.80 0.37 16.33
N SER A 253 -16.88 0.35 17.29
CA SER A 253 -17.10 0.91 18.63
C SER A 253 -17.35 2.42 18.56
N VAL A 254 -16.52 3.15 17.79
CA VAL A 254 -16.74 4.59 17.57
C VAL A 254 -18.06 4.84 16.83
N VAL A 255 -18.37 4.06 15.79
CA VAL A 255 -19.63 4.18 15.05
C VAL A 255 -20.83 3.98 15.98
N ASN A 256 -20.79 3.00 16.88
CA ASN A 256 -21.87 2.74 17.83
C ASN A 256 -21.99 3.84 18.90
N ILE A 257 -20.86 4.31 19.44
CA ILE A 257 -20.85 5.38 20.47
C ILE A 257 -21.32 6.72 19.86
N ALA A 258 -20.72 7.14 18.75
CA ALA A 258 -21.04 8.41 18.10
C ALA A 258 -22.45 8.37 17.49
N GLY A 259 -22.77 7.35 16.69
CA GLY A 259 -24.05 7.24 16.01
C GLY A 259 -25.20 6.80 16.90
N GLY A 260 -25.00 5.75 17.69
CA GLY A 260 -26.04 5.13 18.51
C GLY A 260 -26.33 5.92 19.78
N GLN A 261 -25.31 6.21 20.59
CA GLN A 261 -25.49 6.87 21.89
C GLN A 261 -25.61 8.40 21.78
N MET A 262 -24.82 9.03 20.91
CA MET A 262 -24.73 10.48 20.81
C MET A 262 -25.52 11.09 19.65
N GLY A 263 -26.05 10.28 18.72
CA GLY A 263 -26.78 10.76 17.54
C GLY A 263 -25.92 11.58 16.56
N ILE A 264 -24.60 11.38 16.57
CA ILE A 264 -23.63 12.07 15.72
C ILE A 264 -23.41 11.26 14.44
N GLY A 265 -23.50 11.91 13.28
CA GLY A 265 -23.18 11.25 12.01
C GLY A 265 -21.71 10.81 11.96
N VAL A 266 -21.44 9.67 11.34
CA VAL A 266 -20.07 9.15 11.15
C VAL A 266 -19.82 8.91 9.68
N SER A 267 -18.66 9.36 9.19
CA SER A 267 -18.20 9.10 7.83
C SER A 267 -16.79 8.53 7.81
N THR A 268 -16.44 7.94 6.68
CA THR A 268 -15.13 7.37 6.39
C THR A 268 -14.69 7.78 4.99
N GLN A 269 -13.40 7.72 4.68
CA GLN A 269 -12.85 7.96 3.33
C GLN A 269 -13.27 9.29 2.67
N GLU A 270 -13.47 10.34 3.50
CA GLU A 270 -13.90 11.68 3.07
C GLU A 270 -15.20 11.64 2.24
N MET A 271 -16.07 10.66 2.53
CA MET A 271 -17.41 10.53 1.96
C MET A 271 -18.41 11.27 2.84
N TRP A 272 -18.43 12.60 2.71
CA TRP A 272 -19.22 13.50 3.56
C TRP A 272 -20.73 13.27 3.48
N SER A 273 -21.20 12.81 2.33
CA SER A 273 -22.58 12.37 2.09
C SER A 273 -22.51 10.97 1.49
N HIS A 274 -23.17 10.01 2.14
CA HIS A 274 -23.19 8.62 1.71
C HIS A 274 -24.61 8.06 1.85
N SER A 275 -25.22 7.69 0.73
CA SER A 275 -26.61 7.20 0.67
C SER A 275 -26.74 5.67 0.79
N ASP A 276 -25.63 4.98 1.03
CA ASP A 276 -25.54 3.50 1.00
C ASP A 276 -25.92 2.91 -0.38
N SER A 277 -25.84 3.71 -1.43
CA SER A 277 -26.01 3.30 -2.82
C SER A 277 -24.81 2.51 -3.33
N TYR A 278 -24.99 1.72 -4.39
CA TYR A 278 -23.88 0.98 -5.03
C TYR A 278 -22.74 1.91 -5.46
N GLU A 279 -23.06 3.07 -6.05
CA GLU A 279 -22.07 4.04 -6.52
C GLU A 279 -21.26 4.62 -5.36
N ASP A 280 -21.93 5.03 -4.28
CA ASP A 280 -21.25 5.56 -3.09
C ASP A 280 -20.36 4.50 -2.46
N ARG A 281 -20.84 3.26 -2.32
CA ARG A 281 -20.05 2.14 -1.78
C ARG A 281 -18.83 1.83 -2.63
N LEU A 282 -18.99 1.78 -3.96
CA LEU A 282 -17.89 1.56 -4.88
C LEU A 282 -16.87 2.70 -4.78
N ARG A 283 -17.33 3.95 -4.68
CA ARG A 283 -16.46 5.12 -4.53
C ARG A 283 -15.70 5.10 -3.21
N THR A 284 -16.36 4.78 -2.10
CA THR A 284 -15.73 4.60 -0.78
C THR A 284 -14.67 3.51 -0.83
N MET A 285 -15.01 2.36 -1.40
CA MET A 285 -14.10 1.22 -1.54
C MET A 285 -12.86 1.60 -2.36
N LEU A 286 -13.05 2.20 -3.54
CA LEU A 286 -11.95 2.58 -4.42
C LEU A 286 -11.07 3.66 -3.78
N ARG A 287 -11.64 4.64 -3.06
CA ARG A 287 -10.86 5.63 -2.32
C ARG A 287 -9.99 4.98 -1.24
N GLY A 288 -10.56 4.08 -0.45
CA GLY A 288 -9.82 3.33 0.57
C GLY A 288 -8.71 2.48 -0.05
N MET A 289 -9.01 1.77 -1.15
CA MET A 289 -8.02 0.99 -1.88
C MET A 289 -6.88 1.86 -2.42
N MET A 290 -7.18 3.05 -2.94
CA MET A 290 -6.14 3.98 -3.41
C MET A 290 -5.23 4.44 -2.27
N LYS A 291 -5.78 4.81 -1.11
CA LYS A 291 -4.98 5.19 0.07
C LYS A 291 -4.13 4.03 0.59
N GLN A 292 -4.72 2.83 0.71
CA GLN A 292 -4.02 1.61 1.11
C GLN A 292 -2.92 1.20 0.12
N GLY A 293 -3.18 1.35 -1.18
CA GLY A 293 -2.25 1.02 -2.24
C GLY A 293 -1.04 1.95 -2.26
N LEU A 294 -1.22 3.23 -1.99
CA LEU A 294 -0.12 4.18 -1.84
C LEU A 294 0.69 3.93 -0.56
N GLY A 295 0.04 3.46 0.51
CA GLY A 295 0.68 3.07 1.76
C GLY A 295 1.23 4.25 2.57
N MET A 296 0.77 5.47 2.30
CA MET A 296 1.17 6.69 3.01
C MET A 296 0.44 6.78 4.36
N ALA A 297 1.10 7.39 5.36
CA ALA A 297 0.44 7.70 6.63
C ALA A 297 -0.64 8.77 6.42
N SER A 298 -1.82 8.53 7.00
CA SER A 298 -2.98 9.43 6.87
C SER A 298 -3.23 10.29 8.11
N GLY A 299 -2.49 10.04 9.20
CA GLY A 299 -2.48 10.86 10.42
C GLY A 299 -1.64 10.23 11.53
N PRO A 300 -1.70 10.76 12.76
CA PRO A 300 -0.86 10.29 13.87
C PRO A 300 -1.06 8.79 14.19
N HIS A 301 -2.28 8.31 14.05
CA HIS A 301 -2.65 6.90 14.28
C HIS A 301 -1.88 5.91 13.40
N SER A 302 -1.47 6.30 12.19
CA SER A 302 -0.86 5.38 11.23
C SER A 302 0.47 4.80 11.74
N SER A 303 1.17 5.52 12.63
CA SER A 303 2.46 5.12 13.23
C SER A 303 2.34 3.99 14.26
N PHE A 304 1.15 3.79 14.83
CA PHE A 304 0.89 2.80 15.87
C PHE A 304 0.62 1.40 15.29
N ILE A 305 -0.01 1.36 14.12
CA ILE A 305 -0.50 0.12 13.48
C ILE A 305 0.63 -0.88 13.19
N PRO A 306 1.83 -0.48 12.70
CA PRO A 306 2.96 -1.41 12.48
C PRO A 306 3.41 -2.17 13.73
N TYR A 307 3.15 -1.62 14.91
CA TYR A 307 3.45 -2.24 16.20
C TYR A 307 2.30 -3.06 16.77
N HIS A 308 1.29 -3.37 15.94
CA HIS A 308 0.05 -4.04 16.36
C HIS A 308 -0.72 -3.30 17.45
N VAL A 309 -0.60 -1.96 17.48
CA VAL A 309 -1.39 -1.09 18.33
C VAL A 309 -2.51 -0.50 17.50
N ASP A 310 -3.74 -0.95 17.75
CA ASP A 310 -4.91 -0.50 16.99
C ASP A 310 -5.18 0.98 17.25
N ALA A 311 -5.22 1.76 16.18
CA ALA A 311 -5.31 3.21 16.27
C ALA A 311 -6.17 3.85 15.18
N ILE A 312 -6.88 4.92 15.55
CA ILE A 312 -7.71 5.73 14.64
C ILE A 312 -7.56 7.22 14.96
N THR A 313 -7.80 8.08 13.95
CA THR A 313 -7.93 9.54 14.16
C THR A 313 -9.37 9.98 13.96
N LEU A 314 -9.86 10.80 14.88
CA LEU A 314 -11.21 11.38 14.84
C LEU A 314 -11.13 12.85 14.39
N GLN A 315 -11.83 13.15 13.30
CA GLN A 315 -11.90 14.48 12.68
C GLN A 315 -13.35 14.98 12.63
N PRO A 316 -13.76 15.97 13.45
CA PRO A 316 -15.08 16.58 13.32
C PRO A 316 -15.16 17.40 12.02
N TYR A 317 -16.32 17.37 11.35
CA TYR A 317 -16.57 18.14 10.15
C TYR A 317 -18.04 18.55 9.97
N GLY A 318 -18.26 19.47 9.03
CA GLY A 318 -19.57 20.01 8.69
C GLY A 318 -20.02 21.10 9.67
N GLU A 319 -21.09 21.81 9.35
CA GLU A 319 -21.71 22.78 10.27
C GLU A 319 -22.91 22.12 10.93
N GLY A 320 -22.95 22.12 12.26
CA GLY A 320 -24.02 21.46 13.00
C GLY A 320 -24.18 21.96 14.43
N TRP A 321 -24.85 21.15 15.24
CA TRP A 321 -25.17 21.48 16.63
C TRP A 321 -24.20 20.87 17.64
N GLN A 322 -23.33 19.96 17.20
CA GLN A 322 -22.40 19.25 18.08
C GLN A 322 -21.21 20.13 18.44
N ASP A 323 -20.82 20.08 19.71
CA ASP A 323 -19.77 20.90 20.29
C ASP A 323 -18.59 20.03 20.77
N GLU A 324 -17.59 20.68 21.37
CA GLU A 324 -16.38 20.01 21.86
C GLU A 324 -16.68 19.03 22.99
N MET A 325 -17.78 19.23 23.73
CA MET A 325 -18.24 18.30 24.75
C MET A 325 -18.80 17.03 24.11
N ALA A 326 -19.51 17.15 22.99
CA ALA A 326 -19.97 15.99 22.22
C ALA A 326 -18.79 15.14 21.73
N MET A 327 -17.74 15.76 21.18
CA MET A 327 -16.51 15.06 20.80
C MET A 327 -15.83 14.40 22.01
N GLY A 328 -15.71 15.13 23.13
CA GLY A 328 -15.13 14.58 24.36
C GLY A 328 -15.90 13.39 24.93
N ARG A 329 -17.24 13.36 24.81
CA ARG A 329 -18.05 12.18 25.17
C ARG A 329 -17.80 11.00 24.26
N VAL A 330 -17.63 11.22 22.95
CA VAL A 330 -17.25 10.13 22.02
C VAL A 330 -15.90 9.53 22.45
N ILE A 331 -14.90 10.37 22.70
CA ILE A 331 -13.58 9.93 23.15
C ILE A 331 -13.65 9.23 24.51
N GLU A 332 -14.36 9.80 25.50
CA GLU A 332 -14.58 9.17 26.81
C GLU A 332 -15.19 7.77 26.65
N GLY A 333 -16.23 7.65 25.81
CA GLY A 333 -16.89 6.38 25.52
C GLY A 333 -15.93 5.36 24.92
N THR A 334 -15.11 5.76 23.95
CA THR A 334 -14.15 4.85 23.31
C THR A 334 -13.03 4.45 24.27
N PHE A 335 -12.54 5.37 25.10
CA PHE A 335 -11.56 5.05 26.16
C PHE A 335 -12.13 4.06 27.17
N ARG A 336 -13.40 4.18 27.55
CA ARG A 336 -14.05 3.21 28.43
C ARG A 336 -14.15 1.83 27.79
N SER A 337 -14.48 1.75 26.49
CA SER A 337 -14.49 0.49 25.74
C SER A 337 -13.11 -0.16 25.70
N LEU A 338 -12.07 0.60 25.36
CA LEU A 338 -10.68 0.11 25.36
C LEU A 338 -10.20 -0.29 26.76
N ASN A 339 -10.63 0.43 27.80
CA ASN A 339 -10.30 0.13 29.18
C ASN A 339 -10.86 -1.23 29.64
N ASN A 340 -11.99 -1.68 29.05
CA ASN A 340 -12.61 -2.98 29.38
C ASN A 340 -11.94 -4.18 28.70
N LEU A 341 -11.09 -3.97 27.68
CA LEU A 341 -10.39 -5.07 27.01
C LEU A 341 -9.54 -5.86 28.02
N LEU A 342 -9.54 -7.19 27.91
CA LEU A 342 -8.67 -8.05 28.73
C LEU A 342 -7.43 -8.51 27.96
N GLU A 343 -7.46 -8.37 26.64
CA GLU A 343 -6.45 -8.79 25.69
C GLU A 343 -6.43 -7.82 24.51
N HIS A 344 -5.34 -7.85 23.74
CA HIS A 344 -5.27 -7.12 22.48
C HIS A 344 -6.42 -7.58 21.56
N LEU A 345 -6.97 -6.64 20.79
CA LEU A 345 -8.03 -6.95 19.84
C LEU A 345 -7.53 -7.98 18.83
N HIS A 346 -8.13 -9.16 18.77
CA HIS A 346 -7.73 -10.21 17.82
C HIS A 346 -8.90 -10.97 17.18
N GLN A 347 -10.11 -10.86 17.75
CA GLN A 347 -11.26 -11.65 17.31
C GLN A 347 -11.87 -11.14 15.99
N SER A 348 -11.73 -9.85 15.71
CA SER A 348 -12.30 -9.21 14.51
C SER A 348 -11.30 -9.13 13.36
N PHE A 349 -11.75 -8.53 12.24
CA PHE A 349 -10.99 -8.50 10.99
C PHE A 349 -9.91 -7.41 10.98
N PHE A 350 -8.70 -7.76 10.55
CA PHE A 350 -7.61 -6.83 10.22
C PHE A 350 -7.47 -6.57 8.71
N PHE A 351 -8.04 -7.45 7.88
CA PHE A 351 -7.99 -7.36 6.43
C PHE A 351 -9.42 -7.22 5.87
N TYR A 352 -9.82 -5.98 5.62
CA TYR A 352 -11.15 -5.64 5.16
C TYR A 352 -11.14 -4.44 4.21
N LEU A 353 -12.20 -4.30 3.41
CA LEU A 353 -12.51 -3.09 2.67
C LEU A 353 -13.80 -2.50 3.23
N LEU A 354 -13.72 -1.30 3.80
CA LEU A 354 -14.90 -0.54 4.21
C LEU A 354 -15.53 0.13 2.99
N MET A 355 -16.84 -0.05 2.84
CA MET A 355 -17.61 0.60 1.78
C MET A 355 -18.64 1.58 2.35
N HIS A 356 -18.99 1.40 3.61
CA HIS A 356 -19.84 2.26 4.40
C HIS A 356 -19.48 2.06 5.89
N LYS A 357 -19.81 3.00 6.77
CA LYS A 357 -19.61 2.84 8.23
C LYS A 357 -20.23 1.56 8.80
N ASP A 358 -21.30 1.07 8.16
CA ASP A 358 -22.04 -0.11 8.60
C ASP A 358 -21.82 -1.34 7.70
N ARG A 359 -20.93 -1.27 6.68
CA ARG A 359 -20.69 -2.38 5.74
C ARG A 359 -19.24 -2.54 5.31
N PHE A 360 -18.79 -3.79 5.31
CA PHE A 360 -17.43 -4.16 4.91
C PHE A 360 -17.40 -5.44 4.07
N VAL A 361 -16.28 -5.67 3.40
CA VAL A 361 -15.92 -6.91 2.70
C VAL A 361 -14.69 -7.50 3.37
N SER A 362 -14.73 -8.79 3.70
CA SER A 362 -13.58 -9.49 4.31
C SER A 362 -12.59 -10.00 3.26
N ILE A 363 -11.35 -10.26 3.70
CA ILE A 363 -10.27 -10.79 2.86
C ILE A 363 -10.66 -12.00 2.00
N GLY A 364 -11.42 -12.94 2.56
CA GLY A 364 -11.84 -14.14 1.83
C GLY A 364 -12.68 -13.84 0.58
N THR A 365 -13.39 -12.71 0.57
CA THR A 365 -14.26 -12.32 -0.55
C THR A 365 -13.52 -11.50 -1.60
N TYR A 366 -12.61 -10.60 -1.23
CA TYR A 366 -11.92 -9.75 -2.20
C TYR A 366 -10.60 -10.34 -2.73
N LEU A 367 -9.89 -11.18 -1.95
CA LEU A 367 -8.58 -11.72 -2.32
C LEU A 367 -8.56 -12.47 -3.66
N PRO A 368 -9.59 -13.27 -4.04
CA PRO A 368 -9.63 -13.94 -5.34
C PRO A 368 -9.47 -13.00 -6.54
N SER A 369 -9.94 -11.74 -6.43
CA SER A 369 -9.80 -10.75 -7.51
C SER A 369 -8.34 -10.47 -7.85
N ALA A 370 -7.51 -10.13 -6.86
CA ALA A 370 -6.10 -9.86 -7.07
C ALA A 370 -5.32 -11.12 -7.43
N MET A 371 -5.68 -12.28 -6.84
CA MET A 371 -5.08 -13.57 -7.18
C MET A 371 -5.29 -13.95 -8.65
N LEU A 372 -6.49 -13.73 -9.20
CA LEU A 372 -6.77 -14.01 -10.61
C LEU A 372 -5.95 -13.11 -11.54
N ILE A 373 -5.80 -11.83 -11.17
CA ILE A 373 -4.93 -10.92 -11.91
C ILE A 373 -3.48 -11.38 -11.80
N ALA A 374 -2.94 -11.69 -10.63
CA ALA A 374 -1.56 -12.19 -10.51
C ALA A 374 -1.35 -13.52 -11.28
N ALA A 375 -2.32 -14.44 -11.24
CA ALA A 375 -2.27 -15.72 -11.93
C ALA A 375 -2.17 -15.58 -13.46
N ASN A 376 -2.69 -14.50 -14.03
CA ASN A 376 -2.61 -14.23 -15.47
C ASN A 376 -1.14 -14.28 -15.96
N PHE A 377 -0.22 -13.66 -15.20
CA PHE A 377 1.20 -13.59 -15.54
C PHE A 377 1.86 -14.96 -15.47
N THR A 378 1.54 -15.75 -14.45
CA THR A 378 2.05 -17.11 -14.27
C THR A 378 1.57 -18.04 -15.40
N ILE A 379 0.30 -17.95 -15.79
CA ILE A 379 -0.27 -18.75 -16.88
C ILE A 379 0.45 -18.46 -18.20
N ILE A 380 0.65 -17.19 -18.54
CA ILE A 380 1.38 -16.80 -19.75
C ILE A 380 2.86 -17.20 -19.67
N SER A 381 3.49 -17.03 -18.51
CA SER A 381 4.87 -17.45 -18.32
C SER A 381 5.06 -18.94 -18.62
N ILE A 382 4.20 -19.80 -18.06
CA ILE A 382 4.21 -21.25 -18.31
C ILE A 382 3.95 -21.53 -19.79
N ALA A 383 3.01 -20.83 -20.42
CA ALA A 383 2.72 -21.01 -21.84
C ALA A 383 3.91 -20.67 -22.74
N LEU A 384 4.62 -19.56 -22.45
CA LEU A 384 5.84 -19.16 -23.16
C LEU A 384 6.98 -20.16 -22.91
N TRP A 385 7.12 -20.66 -21.68
CA TRP A 385 8.08 -21.71 -21.35
C TRP A 385 7.81 -22.99 -22.15
N VAL A 386 6.55 -23.42 -22.25
CA VAL A 386 6.16 -24.60 -23.03
C VAL A 386 6.44 -24.37 -24.53
N LYS A 387 6.03 -23.22 -25.07
CA LYS A 387 6.23 -22.85 -26.48
C LYS A 387 7.72 -22.80 -26.86
N SER A 388 8.58 -22.31 -25.95
CA SER A 388 10.03 -22.26 -26.19
C SER A 388 10.68 -23.64 -26.38
N GLY A 389 10.06 -24.70 -25.87
CA GLY A 389 10.60 -26.05 -25.95
C GLY A 389 9.98 -26.90 -27.06
N GLN A 390 9.32 -26.28 -28.05
CA GLN A 390 8.82 -26.94 -29.25
C GLN A 390 9.74 -26.58 -30.42
N ALA A 391 10.13 -27.56 -31.24
CA ALA A 391 10.77 -27.24 -32.51
C ALA A 391 9.79 -26.49 -33.40
N GLY A 392 10.27 -25.42 -34.04
CA GLY A 392 9.51 -24.73 -35.07
C GLY A 392 9.07 -25.72 -36.14
N GLU A 393 7.88 -25.48 -36.71
CA GLU A 393 7.44 -26.21 -37.90
C GLU A 393 8.50 -26.05 -38.99
N VAL A 394 9.37 -27.04 -39.13
CA VAL A 394 10.20 -27.18 -40.32
C VAL A 394 9.21 -27.44 -41.45
N GLU A 395 9.07 -26.48 -42.35
CA GLU A 395 8.42 -26.70 -43.64
C GLU A 395 8.96 -28.02 -44.19
N LYS A 396 8.08 -29.01 -44.35
CA LYS A 396 8.44 -30.29 -44.95
C LYS A 396 9.10 -29.97 -46.30
N PRO A 397 10.38 -30.32 -46.51
CA PRO A 397 10.91 -30.32 -47.86
C PRO A 397 10.00 -31.24 -48.67
N LYS A 398 9.58 -30.79 -49.86
CA LYS A 398 8.94 -31.68 -50.83
C LYS A 398 9.90 -32.86 -51.03
N ALA A 399 9.52 -34.03 -50.51
CA ALA A 399 10.31 -35.23 -50.67
C ALA A 399 10.07 -35.75 -52.10
N ASP A 400 11.12 -35.77 -52.90
CA ASP A 400 11.16 -36.55 -54.13
C ASP A 400 11.05 -38.04 -53.77
N GLU A 401 10.22 -38.76 -54.51
CA GLU A 401 10.01 -40.20 -54.39
C GLU A 401 11.26 -40.99 -54.83
N LYS A 402 12.22 -41.15 -53.93
CA LYS A 402 13.22 -42.24 -53.95
C LYS A 402 14.06 -42.15 -52.69
N ASP A 403 13.60 -42.85 -51.65
CA ASP A 403 14.42 -43.53 -50.63
C ASP A 403 13.52 -43.90 -49.45
N LYS A 404 12.69 -44.93 -49.65
CA LYS A 404 12.04 -45.67 -48.57
C LYS A 404 12.83 -46.96 -48.34
N ALA A 405 13.90 -46.88 -47.55
CA ALA A 405 14.41 -48.04 -46.84
C ALA A 405 15.30 -47.60 -45.66
N ILE A 406 15.03 -48.19 -44.50
CA ILE A 406 15.87 -48.25 -43.29
C ILE A 406 15.77 -47.04 -42.34
N ALA A 407 14.77 -47.09 -41.44
CA ALA A 407 14.95 -46.92 -39.99
C ALA A 407 13.60 -47.15 -39.28
N GLU A 408 13.32 -48.40 -38.90
CA GLU A 408 12.35 -48.67 -37.83
C GLU A 408 12.92 -48.13 -36.51
N LYS A 409 12.46 -46.95 -36.09
CA LYS A 409 12.52 -46.52 -34.70
C LYS A 409 11.14 -46.68 -34.09
N GLY A 410 11.06 -47.38 -32.97
CA GLY A 410 9.79 -47.64 -32.27
C GLY A 410 9.07 -46.35 -31.85
N PRO A 411 7.76 -46.42 -31.56
CA PRO A 411 6.93 -45.24 -31.25
C PRO A 411 7.42 -44.41 -30.04
N ALA A 412 8.23 -44.99 -29.16
CA ALA A 412 8.84 -44.30 -28.01
C ALA A 412 10.01 -43.38 -28.40
N ASP A 413 10.81 -43.75 -29.40
CA ASP A 413 11.95 -42.94 -29.85
C ASP A 413 11.51 -41.76 -30.72
N VAL A 414 10.39 -41.89 -31.43
CA VAL A 414 9.75 -40.79 -32.18
C VAL A 414 9.09 -39.77 -31.22
N LEU A 415 8.71 -40.19 -30.01
CA LEU A 415 8.17 -39.31 -28.97
C LEU A 415 9.27 -38.43 -28.32
N LEU A 416 10.49 -38.96 -28.15
CA LEU A 416 11.60 -38.28 -27.49
C LEU A 416 12.44 -37.38 -28.42
N THR A 417 12.35 -37.52 -29.74
CA THR A 417 13.32 -36.94 -30.68
C THR A 417 13.09 -35.49 -31.15
N VAL A 418 12.19 -34.69 -30.57
CA VAL A 418 12.10 -33.27 -30.96
C VAL A 418 11.73 -32.34 -29.80
N ALA A 419 12.50 -32.36 -28.70
CA ALA A 419 12.53 -31.25 -27.76
C ALA A 419 13.75 -30.38 -28.11
N THR A 420 13.53 -29.10 -28.42
CA THR A 420 14.62 -28.16 -28.64
C THR A 420 15.36 -27.89 -27.33
N GLU A 421 16.69 -27.90 -27.37
CA GLU A 421 17.50 -27.40 -26.26
C GLU A 421 17.17 -25.92 -26.02
N ARG A 422 17.21 -25.51 -24.74
CA ARG A 422 16.87 -24.14 -24.32
C ARG A 422 18.12 -23.43 -23.86
N ASP A 423 18.51 -22.39 -24.58
CA ASP A 423 19.56 -21.48 -24.12
C ASP A 423 19.00 -20.53 -23.06
N ILE A 424 19.17 -20.91 -21.79
CA ILE A 424 18.64 -20.15 -20.65
C ILE A 424 19.56 -19.03 -20.18
N TYR A 425 20.86 -19.08 -20.50
CA TYR A 425 21.86 -18.17 -19.94
C TYR A 425 21.58 -16.70 -20.29
N LEU A 426 21.44 -16.37 -21.58
CA LEU A 426 21.19 -15.00 -22.02
C LEU A 426 19.84 -14.45 -21.50
N PRO A 427 18.71 -15.19 -21.62
CA PRO A 427 17.45 -14.75 -21.03
C PRO A 427 17.50 -14.49 -19.52
N LEU A 428 18.12 -15.40 -18.76
CA LEU A 428 18.23 -15.27 -17.31
C LEU A 428 19.14 -14.11 -16.91
N ALA A 429 20.29 -13.97 -17.56
CA ALA A 429 21.22 -12.87 -17.31
C ALA A 429 20.57 -11.51 -17.58
N LEU A 430 19.84 -11.35 -18.69
CA LEU A 430 19.14 -10.11 -19.00
C LEU A 430 18.09 -9.77 -17.93
N VAL A 431 17.24 -10.75 -17.56
CA VAL A 431 16.20 -10.53 -16.56
C VAL A 431 16.80 -10.18 -15.21
N ALA A 432 17.85 -10.89 -14.77
CA ALA A 432 18.56 -10.59 -13.54
C ALA A 432 19.18 -9.18 -13.58
N CYS A 433 19.86 -8.79 -14.66
CA CYS A 433 20.41 -7.46 -14.83
C CYS A 433 19.32 -6.37 -14.75
N CYS A 434 18.16 -6.56 -15.41
CA CYS A 434 17.06 -5.60 -15.32
C CYS A 434 16.50 -5.48 -13.90
N GLN A 435 16.42 -6.57 -13.15
CA GLN A 435 15.98 -6.56 -11.75
C GLN A 435 16.96 -5.77 -10.86
N PHE A 436 18.27 -6.03 -10.98
CA PHE A 436 19.29 -5.25 -10.26
C PHE A 436 19.33 -3.78 -10.70
N LEU A 437 19.03 -3.49 -11.98
CA LEU A 437 18.97 -2.12 -12.48
C LEU A 437 17.86 -1.30 -11.79
N GLY A 438 16.77 -1.94 -11.33
CA GLY A 438 15.70 -1.31 -10.56
C GLY A 438 16.14 -0.71 -9.22
N VAL A 439 17.27 -1.18 -8.66
CA VAL A 439 17.86 -0.62 -7.44
C VAL A 439 18.37 0.81 -7.67
N LEU A 440 18.80 1.15 -8.89
CA LEU A 440 19.31 2.49 -9.22
C LEU A 440 18.25 3.58 -9.09
N PRO A 441 17.09 3.55 -9.78
CA PRO A 441 16.07 4.58 -9.61
C PRO A 441 15.54 4.61 -8.18
N PHE A 442 15.41 3.44 -7.53
CA PHE A 442 15.04 3.37 -6.11
C PHE A 442 16.03 4.14 -5.22
N TYR A 443 17.34 3.88 -5.37
CA TYR A 443 18.37 4.55 -4.58
C TYR A 443 18.42 6.05 -4.87
N ILE A 444 18.40 6.44 -6.15
CA ILE A 444 18.44 7.83 -6.58
C ILE A 444 17.26 8.60 -5.98
N PHE A 445 16.02 8.19 -6.24
CA PHE A 445 14.86 8.98 -5.82
C PHE A 445 14.72 9.12 -4.30
N ASN A 446 15.23 8.16 -3.51
CA ASN A 446 15.20 8.19 -2.04
C ASN A 446 16.36 8.98 -1.40
N HIS A 447 17.39 9.39 -2.16
CA HIS A 447 18.56 10.12 -1.65
C HIS A 447 18.75 11.51 -2.25
N LEU A 448 17.87 11.92 -3.17
CA LEU A 448 17.97 13.22 -3.81
C LEU A 448 17.60 14.37 -2.87
N PRO A 449 18.33 15.50 -2.90
CA PRO A 449 17.96 16.70 -2.17
C PRO A 449 16.75 17.41 -2.79
N GLU A 450 16.08 18.23 -1.99
CA GLU A 450 14.93 19.04 -2.39
C GLU A 450 15.27 19.92 -3.61
N GLY A 451 14.35 19.98 -4.58
CA GLY A 451 14.52 20.70 -5.85
C GLY A 451 15.15 19.89 -6.98
N MET A 452 15.91 18.81 -6.70
CA MET A 452 16.48 17.95 -7.76
C MET A 452 15.54 16.83 -8.22
N HIS A 453 14.46 16.56 -7.48
CA HIS A 453 13.50 15.50 -7.81
C HIS A 453 12.86 15.67 -9.19
N THR A 454 12.33 16.85 -9.51
CA THR A 454 11.67 17.14 -10.80
C THR A 454 12.61 17.04 -12.01
N PRO A 455 13.78 17.72 -12.05
CA PRO A 455 14.66 17.65 -13.22
C PRO A 455 15.25 16.25 -13.43
N ILE A 456 15.58 15.53 -12.36
CA ILE A 456 16.11 14.17 -12.47
C ILE A 456 15.03 13.19 -12.88
N PHE A 457 13.79 13.35 -12.38
CA PHE A 457 12.67 12.55 -12.86
C PHE A 457 12.37 12.79 -14.34
N ALA A 458 12.44 14.04 -14.82
CA ALA A 458 12.27 14.36 -16.23
C ALA A 458 13.37 13.72 -17.09
N GLY A 459 14.63 13.84 -16.67
CA GLY A 459 15.77 13.19 -17.33
C GLY A 459 15.65 11.67 -17.32
N PHE A 460 15.24 11.09 -16.19
CA PHE A 460 14.98 9.66 -16.05
C PHE A 460 13.81 9.20 -16.92
N THR A 461 12.78 10.02 -17.11
CA THR A 461 11.65 9.69 -18.01
C THR A 461 12.12 9.61 -19.46
N VAL A 462 12.97 10.54 -19.91
CA VAL A 462 13.59 10.48 -21.25
C VAL A 462 14.48 9.23 -21.37
N LEU A 463 15.32 8.97 -20.37
CA LEU A 463 16.14 7.76 -20.31
C LEU A 463 15.27 6.50 -20.32
N ASN A 464 14.14 6.49 -19.62
CA ASN A 464 13.23 5.36 -19.53
C ASN A 464 12.65 4.99 -20.90
N VAL A 465 12.31 5.99 -21.72
CA VAL A 465 11.87 5.76 -23.11
C VAL A 465 13.03 5.28 -23.98
N ALA A 466 14.24 5.82 -23.82
CA ALA A 466 15.40 5.46 -24.65
C ALA A 466 16.04 4.09 -24.30
N LEU A 467 16.01 3.70 -23.03
CA LEU A 467 16.72 2.54 -22.48
C LEU A 467 16.30 1.20 -23.14
N PRO A 468 15.00 0.89 -23.34
CA PRO A 468 14.59 -0.31 -24.06
C PRO A 468 15.14 -0.36 -25.50
N HIS A 469 15.23 0.79 -26.19
CA HIS A 469 15.78 0.86 -27.53
C HIS A 469 17.28 0.58 -27.54
N LEU A 470 18.03 1.15 -26.59
CA LEU A 470 19.46 0.92 -26.44
C LEU A 470 19.77 -0.55 -26.13
N ILE A 471 19.07 -1.14 -25.15
CA ILE A 471 19.25 -2.54 -24.78
C ILE A 471 18.91 -3.45 -25.96
N SER A 472 17.78 -3.22 -26.63
CA SER A 472 17.38 -4.01 -27.81
C SER A 472 18.39 -3.90 -28.96
N HIS A 473 18.95 -2.71 -29.20
CA HIS A 473 20.00 -2.52 -30.21
C HIS A 473 21.30 -3.25 -29.85
N LEU A 474 21.77 -3.14 -28.60
CA LEU A 474 22.96 -3.85 -28.13
C LEU A 474 22.81 -5.37 -28.18
N LEU A 475 21.63 -5.87 -27.79
CA LEU A 475 21.30 -7.29 -27.80
C LEU A 475 21.29 -7.85 -29.23
N SER A 476 20.68 -7.12 -30.17
CA SER A 476 20.66 -7.50 -31.59
C SER A 476 22.02 -7.36 -32.29
N ALA A 477 22.86 -6.40 -31.89
CA ALA A 477 24.19 -6.21 -32.46
C ALA A 477 25.19 -7.30 -32.01
N LYS A 478 25.23 -7.63 -30.71
CA LYS A 478 26.24 -8.54 -30.13
C LYS A 478 25.82 -10.00 -30.08
N PHE A 479 24.57 -10.28 -29.74
CA PHE A 479 24.11 -11.65 -29.44
C PHE A 479 23.13 -12.23 -30.47
N ARG A 480 22.49 -11.38 -31.29
CA ARG A 480 21.48 -11.78 -32.30
C ARG A 480 20.48 -12.82 -31.77
N PRO A 481 19.76 -12.51 -30.68
CA PRO A 481 18.92 -13.48 -30.00
C PRO A 481 17.83 -14.07 -30.89
N THR A 482 17.56 -15.35 -30.69
CA THR A 482 16.50 -16.09 -31.40
C THR A 482 15.12 -15.74 -30.84
N ALA A 483 14.06 -16.04 -31.61
CA ALA A 483 12.67 -15.88 -31.14
C ALA A 483 12.38 -16.71 -29.87
N GLN A 484 13.08 -17.85 -29.71
CA GLN A 484 13.01 -18.69 -28.52
C GLN A 484 13.56 -17.95 -27.29
N GLN A 485 14.71 -17.27 -27.41
CA GLN A 485 15.32 -16.52 -26.31
C GLN A 485 14.46 -15.33 -25.86
N TYR A 486 13.85 -14.58 -26.78
CA TYR A 486 12.89 -13.52 -26.40
C TYR A 486 11.66 -14.06 -25.66
N SER A 487 11.15 -15.23 -26.07
CA SER A 487 10.04 -15.89 -25.38
C SER A 487 10.43 -16.33 -23.96
N LEU A 488 11.67 -16.80 -23.78
CA LEU A 488 12.21 -17.16 -22.47
C LEU A 488 12.44 -15.92 -21.57
N MET A 489 12.93 -14.80 -22.11
CA MET A 489 13.08 -13.54 -21.37
C MET A 489 11.75 -13.08 -20.79
N GLN A 490 10.71 -13.05 -21.62
CA GLN A 490 9.36 -12.68 -21.20
C GLN A 490 8.79 -13.72 -20.21
N SER A 491 9.01 -15.01 -20.42
CA SER A 491 8.58 -16.07 -19.51
C SER A 491 9.14 -15.86 -18.09
N PHE A 492 10.45 -15.68 -17.96
CA PHE A 492 11.08 -15.47 -16.65
C PHE A 492 10.62 -14.17 -15.97
N SER A 493 10.50 -13.08 -16.74
CA SER A 493 10.02 -11.80 -16.20
C SER A 493 8.59 -11.88 -15.68
N LEU A 494 7.68 -12.51 -16.44
CA LEU A 494 6.28 -12.66 -16.04
C LEU A 494 6.11 -13.64 -14.88
N LEU A 495 6.97 -14.65 -14.78
CA LEU A 495 6.96 -15.56 -13.62
C LEU A 495 7.30 -14.80 -12.33
N LEU A 496 8.39 -14.03 -12.35
CA LEU A 496 8.79 -13.21 -11.20
C LEU A 496 7.69 -12.21 -10.83
N LEU A 497 7.15 -11.50 -11.82
CA LEU A 497 6.06 -10.54 -11.59
C LEU A 497 4.82 -11.22 -10.96
N GLY A 498 4.39 -12.36 -11.51
CA GLY A 498 3.26 -13.12 -10.98
C GLY A 498 3.49 -13.59 -9.54
N MET A 499 4.69 -14.11 -9.22
CA MET A 499 5.03 -14.52 -7.86
C MET A 499 5.05 -13.34 -6.88
N PHE A 500 5.67 -12.21 -7.26
CA PHE A 500 5.70 -11.02 -6.41
C PHE A 500 4.30 -10.46 -6.16
N LEU A 501 3.46 -10.36 -7.19
CA LEU A 501 2.08 -9.87 -7.04
C LEU A 501 1.22 -10.82 -6.21
N SER A 502 1.35 -12.13 -6.39
CA SER A 502 0.65 -13.10 -5.52
C SER A 502 1.06 -12.96 -4.06
N SER A 503 2.35 -12.79 -3.77
CA SER A 503 2.81 -12.56 -2.38
C SER A 503 2.39 -11.18 -1.86
N LEU A 504 2.39 -10.15 -2.73
CA LEU A 504 2.04 -8.80 -2.34
C LEU A 504 0.55 -8.69 -2.04
N ALA A 505 -0.32 -9.39 -2.78
CA ALA A 505 -1.76 -9.34 -2.56
C ALA A 505 -2.20 -9.87 -1.19
N THR A 506 -1.40 -10.72 -0.52
CA THR A 506 -1.67 -11.15 0.87
C THR A 506 -1.21 -10.13 1.91
N LEU A 507 -0.30 -9.22 1.55
CA LEU A 507 0.22 -8.17 2.44
C LEU A 507 -0.51 -6.84 2.22
N ASN A 508 -0.66 -6.43 0.96
CA ASN A 508 -1.37 -5.25 0.51
C ASN A 508 -2.06 -5.55 -0.82
N PHE A 509 -3.31 -5.99 -0.67
CA PHE A 509 -4.23 -6.28 -1.76
C PHE A 509 -4.31 -5.13 -2.76
N SER A 510 -4.49 -3.91 -2.27
CA SER A 510 -4.76 -2.74 -3.10
C SER A 510 -3.58 -2.39 -4.00
N LEU A 511 -2.35 -2.39 -3.46
CA LEU A 511 -1.13 -2.16 -4.24
C LEU A 511 -0.92 -3.26 -5.28
N SER A 512 -1.10 -4.54 -4.89
CA SER A 512 -0.97 -5.65 -5.84
C SER A 512 -1.99 -5.59 -6.96
N LEU A 513 -3.24 -5.23 -6.66
CA LEU A 513 -4.29 -5.12 -7.66
C LEU A 513 -3.99 -3.98 -8.64
N MET A 514 -3.61 -2.81 -8.14
CA MET A 514 -3.26 -1.66 -8.97
C MET A 514 -2.07 -1.96 -9.89
N VAL A 515 -0.95 -2.45 -9.32
CA VAL A 515 0.24 -2.80 -10.11
C VAL A 515 -0.06 -3.96 -11.06
N GLY A 516 -0.86 -4.94 -10.65
CA GLY A 516 -1.29 -6.06 -11.49
C GLY A 516 -2.14 -5.64 -12.70
N LEU A 517 -3.08 -4.72 -12.50
CA LEU A 517 -3.89 -4.18 -13.59
C LEU A 517 -3.05 -3.38 -14.57
N LEU A 518 -2.16 -2.53 -14.06
CA LEU A 518 -1.25 -1.71 -14.87
C LEU A 518 -0.23 -2.59 -15.61
N SER A 519 0.27 -3.65 -14.99
CA SER A 519 1.20 -4.57 -15.65
C SER A 519 0.54 -5.59 -16.60
N SER A 520 -0.80 -5.71 -16.60
CA SER A 520 -1.53 -6.69 -17.42
C SER A 520 -1.24 -6.68 -18.93
N PRO A 521 -0.93 -5.54 -19.60
CA PRO A 521 -0.55 -5.56 -21.02
C PRO A 521 0.72 -6.37 -21.31
N LEU A 522 1.62 -6.55 -20.33
CA LEU A 522 2.86 -7.32 -20.49
C LEU A 522 2.60 -8.81 -20.81
N SER A 523 1.45 -9.33 -20.41
CA SER A 523 1.01 -10.70 -20.71
C SER A 523 0.69 -10.95 -22.19
N PHE A 524 0.42 -9.88 -22.95
CA PHE A 524 0.01 -9.97 -24.36
C PHE A 524 1.09 -9.49 -25.34
N VAL A 525 2.17 -8.95 -24.82
CA VAL A 525 3.33 -8.50 -25.59
C VAL A 525 4.00 -9.66 -26.33
N ARG A 526 4.48 -9.41 -27.56
CA ARG A 526 5.28 -10.34 -28.36
C ARG A 526 6.29 -9.56 -29.21
N ALA A 527 7.33 -10.25 -29.69
CA ALA A 527 8.20 -9.72 -30.73
C ALA A 527 7.46 -9.69 -32.09
N TRP A 528 7.45 -8.54 -32.76
CA TRP A 528 6.75 -8.32 -34.04
C TRP A 528 7.76 -8.06 -35.18
N PRO A 529 8.37 -9.10 -35.76
CA PRO A 529 9.37 -8.92 -36.83
C PRO A 529 8.76 -8.44 -38.16
N GLY A 530 7.50 -8.76 -38.45
CA GLY A 530 6.86 -8.51 -39.75
C GLY A 530 5.95 -7.27 -39.82
N SER A 531 5.63 -6.62 -38.69
CA SER A 531 4.65 -5.53 -38.64
C SER A 531 5.15 -4.34 -37.80
N PRO A 532 5.81 -3.33 -38.43
CA PRO A 532 6.35 -2.19 -37.71
C PRO A 532 5.27 -1.35 -37.02
N ALA A 533 4.07 -1.25 -37.59
CA ALA A 533 2.95 -0.52 -37.01
C ALA A 533 2.48 -1.14 -35.67
N ALA A 534 2.31 -2.47 -35.62
CA ALA A 534 1.91 -3.17 -34.41
C ALA A 534 2.97 -3.03 -33.31
N ARG A 535 4.25 -3.07 -33.68
CA ARG A 535 5.37 -2.85 -32.77
C ARG A 535 5.29 -1.48 -32.09
N TRP A 536 5.16 -0.42 -32.88
CA TRP A 536 5.07 0.94 -32.34
C TRP A 536 3.80 1.18 -31.53
N ALA A 537 2.67 0.60 -31.94
CA ALA A 537 1.44 0.64 -31.17
C ALA A 537 1.60 -0.04 -29.78
N CYS A 538 2.19 -1.24 -29.74
CA CYS A 538 2.49 -1.91 -28.47
C CYS A 538 3.47 -1.11 -27.60
N THR A 539 4.51 -0.53 -28.19
CA THR A 539 5.45 0.34 -27.45
C THR A 539 4.74 1.57 -26.88
N ALA A 540 3.82 2.20 -27.62
CA ALA A 540 3.05 3.32 -27.11
C ALA A 540 2.17 2.92 -25.91
N VAL A 541 1.45 1.78 -26.01
CA VAL A 541 0.65 1.24 -24.89
C VAL A 541 1.54 0.94 -23.68
N LEU A 542 2.70 0.30 -23.87
CA LEU A 542 3.62 0.03 -22.77
C LEU A 542 4.15 1.32 -22.14
N ASN A 543 4.48 2.34 -22.93
CA ASN A 543 4.94 3.62 -22.39
C ASN A 543 3.84 4.34 -21.59
N LEU A 544 2.56 4.24 -21.99
CA LEU A 544 1.45 4.81 -21.21
C LEU A 544 1.30 4.15 -19.83
N VAL A 545 1.58 2.86 -19.75
CA VAL A 545 1.51 2.09 -18.49
C VAL A 545 2.90 1.88 -17.86
N ALA A 546 3.89 2.67 -18.28
CA ALA A 546 5.18 2.70 -17.62
C ALA A 546 5.04 3.33 -16.22
N PRO A 547 5.80 2.86 -15.21
CA PRO A 547 5.78 3.47 -13.87
C PRO A 547 6.00 4.99 -13.89
N THR A 548 6.91 5.48 -14.74
CA THR A 548 7.18 6.92 -14.89
C THR A 548 5.98 7.69 -15.46
N ALA A 549 5.28 7.11 -16.44
CA ALA A 549 4.11 7.75 -17.04
C ALA A 549 2.93 7.75 -16.06
N VAL A 550 2.72 6.65 -15.33
CA VAL A 550 1.66 6.56 -14.33
C VAL A 550 1.91 7.51 -13.17
N LEU A 551 3.14 7.60 -12.64
CA LEU A 551 3.49 8.58 -11.61
C LEU A 551 3.31 10.02 -12.09
N ALA A 552 3.67 10.32 -13.34
CA ALA A 552 3.46 11.64 -13.94
C ALA A 552 1.97 11.97 -14.08
N MET A 553 1.17 11.06 -14.64
CA MET A 553 -0.28 11.21 -14.76
C MET A 553 -0.95 11.35 -13.39
N TRP A 554 -0.49 10.59 -12.41
CA TRP A 554 -0.95 10.65 -11.03
C TRP A 554 -0.68 12.03 -10.41
N SER A 555 0.56 12.52 -10.51
CA SER A 555 0.92 13.85 -10.02
C SER A 555 0.08 14.96 -10.67
N ALA A 556 -0.20 14.85 -11.97
CA ALA A 556 -1.03 15.81 -12.70
C ALA A 556 -2.52 15.75 -12.31
N TYR A 557 -3.05 14.56 -12.02
CA TYR A 557 -4.44 14.39 -11.57
C TYR A 557 -4.64 14.91 -10.13
N TRP A 558 -3.66 14.66 -9.24
CA TRP A 558 -3.73 15.08 -7.84
C TRP A 558 -3.44 16.58 -7.63
N TRP A 559 -2.79 17.26 -8.60
CA TRP A 559 -2.71 18.73 -8.66
C TRP A 559 -4.10 19.41 -8.56
N GLY A 560 -5.16 18.74 -9.04
CA GLY A 560 -6.52 19.28 -9.03
C GLY A 560 -7.40 18.89 -7.84
N ALA A 561 -6.99 17.93 -6.99
CA ALA A 561 -7.85 17.33 -5.97
C ALA A 561 -7.23 17.36 -4.55
N SER A 562 -7.56 18.44 -3.83
CA SER A 562 -7.72 18.52 -2.36
C SER A 562 -6.56 18.18 -1.40
N MET A 563 -5.34 17.88 -1.84
CA MET A 563 -4.21 17.65 -0.91
C MET A 563 -3.02 18.62 -1.02
N GLY A 564 -3.03 19.59 -1.96
CA GLY A 564 -1.93 20.56 -2.08
C GLY A 564 -0.58 19.96 -2.51
N VAL A 565 -0.53 18.65 -2.81
CA VAL A 565 0.63 17.96 -3.37
C VAL A 565 0.64 18.21 -4.87
N GLY A 566 1.35 19.24 -5.29
CA GLY A 566 1.33 19.73 -6.65
C GLY A 566 2.34 19.01 -7.54
N SER A 567 3.62 19.08 -7.22
CA SER A 567 4.64 18.64 -8.16
C SER A 567 4.93 17.13 -8.09
N ILE A 568 5.37 16.54 -9.20
CA ILE A 568 6.02 15.20 -9.18
C ILE A 568 7.18 15.16 -8.17
N GLY A 569 7.83 16.30 -7.95
CA GLY A 569 8.86 16.46 -6.92
C GLY A 569 8.34 16.21 -5.51
N GLU A 570 7.14 16.70 -5.17
CA GLU A 570 6.52 16.45 -3.87
C GLU A 570 6.09 14.99 -3.70
N VAL A 571 5.52 14.36 -4.73
CA VAL A 571 5.18 12.92 -4.67
C VAL A 571 6.44 12.07 -4.41
N LEU A 572 7.56 12.39 -5.07
CA LEU A 572 8.83 11.70 -4.85
C LEU A 572 9.44 12.04 -3.48
N ARG A 573 9.29 13.29 -3.01
CA ARG A 573 9.72 13.73 -1.68
C ARG A 573 8.97 12.97 -0.58
N GLU A 574 7.65 12.86 -0.70
CA GLU A 574 6.80 12.09 0.23
C GLU A 574 7.12 10.59 0.17
N ALA A 575 7.38 10.04 -1.02
CA ALA A 575 7.82 8.64 -1.14
C ALA A 575 9.18 8.39 -0.47
N ALA A 576 10.13 9.32 -0.60
CA ALA A 576 11.43 9.25 0.06
C ALA A 576 11.31 9.39 1.58
N PHE A 577 10.50 10.35 2.04
CA PHE A 577 10.16 10.53 3.44
C PHE A 577 9.53 9.26 4.02
N GLY A 578 8.50 8.71 3.39
CA GLY A 578 7.84 7.52 3.90
C GLY A 578 8.71 6.25 3.82
N TRP A 579 9.64 6.14 2.87
CA TRP A 579 10.64 5.06 2.91
C TRP A 579 11.55 5.17 4.13
N ARG A 580 12.04 6.38 4.45
CA ARG A 580 13.00 6.60 5.55
C ARG A 580 12.37 6.63 6.94
N VAL A 581 11.17 7.17 7.06
CA VAL A 581 10.51 7.40 8.35
C VAL A 581 9.50 6.30 8.66
N TRP A 582 8.66 5.90 7.70
CA TRP A 582 7.57 4.94 7.93
C TRP A 582 7.88 3.51 7.49
N GLY A 583 8.99 3.28 6.78
CA GLY A 583 9.27 1.99 6.16
C GLY A 583 8.28 1.64 5.02
N MET A 584 7.84 2.63 4.25
CA MET A 584 6.89 2.45 3.14
C MET A 584 7.51 1.65 1.98
N TYR A 585 6.98 0.48 1.63
CA TYR A 585 7.54 -0.35 0.57
C TYR A 585 7.00 -0.05 -0.84
N THR A 586 6.07 0.90 -1.01
CA THR A 586 5.48 1.24 -2.32
C THR A 586 6.55 1.59 -3.36
N SER A 587 7.57 2.35 -2.96
CA SER A 587 8.72 2.69 -3.82
C SER A 587 9.53 1.46 -4.24
N VAL A 588 9.69 0.48 -3.35
CA VAL A 588 10.35 -0.80 -3.65
C VAL A 588 9.55 -1.60 -4.68
N VAL A 589 8.22 -1.65 -4.56
CA VAL A 589 7.37 -2.38 -5.51
C VAL A 589 7.39 -1.70 -6.89
N VAL A 590 7.30 -0.38 -6.95
CA VAL A 590 7.32 0.38 -8.19
C VAL A 590 8.63 0.19 -8.94
N TRP A 591 9.77 0.36 -8.27
CA TRP A 591 11.09 0.36 -8.92
C TRP A 591 11.78 -1.01 -8.96
N GLY A 592 11.49 -1.88 -8.00
CA GLY A 592 12.09 -3.21 -7.87
C GLY A 592 11.26 -4.35 -8.44
N VAL A 593 9.96 -4.16 -8.70
CA VAL A 593 9.08 -5.22 -9.25
C VAL A 593 8.47 -4.79 -10.58
N TRP A 594 7.76 -3.65 -10.60
CA TRP A 594 6.99 -3.23 -11.78
C TRP A 594 7.89 -2.68 -12.89
N TRP A 595 8.82 -1.77 -12.57
CA TRP A 595 9.73 -1.16 -13.55
C TRP A 595 10.62 -2.17 -14.28
N PRO A 596 11.27 -3.14 -13.62
CA PRO A 596 12.08 -4.15 -14.30
C PRO A 596 11.24 -5.05 -15.23
N ALA A 597 10.03 -5.44 -14.81
CA ALA A 597 9.14 -6.24 -15.64
C ALA A 597 8.69 -5.48 -16.90
N TRP A 598 8.40 -4.18 -16.73
CA TRP A 598 8.10 -3.28 -17.85
C TRP A 598 9.30 -3.16 -18.81
N LEU A 599 10.51 -2.99 -18.29
CA LEU A 599 11.73 -2.84 -19.09
C LEU A 599 11.99 -4.09 -19.95
N VAL A 600 11.88 -5.29 -19.37
CA VAL A 600 12.03 -6.55 -20.12
C VAL A 600 10.93 -6.67 -21.19
N GLY A 601 9.68 -6.36 -20.86
CA GLY A 601 8.57 -6.36 -21.83
C GLY A 601 8.81 -5.41 -23.00
N ALA A 602 9.28 -4.19 -22.74
CA ALA A 602 9.60 -3.21 -23.76
C ALA A 602 10.75 -3.67 -24.67
N VAL A 603 11.80 -4.27 -24.10
CA VAL A 603 12.93 -4.85 -24.86
C VAL A 603 12.44 -5.98 -25.79
N VAL A 604 11.51 -6.82 -25.32
CA VAL A 604 10.93 -7.91 -26.11
C VAL A 604 10.07 -7.38 -27.27
N VAL A 605 9.27 -6.32 -27.08
CA VAL A 605 8.51 -5.68 -28.19
C VAL A 605 9.46 -5.15 -29.27
N LEU A 606 10.53 -4.48 -28.85
CA LEU A 606 11.48 -3.84 -29.77
C LEU A 606 12.43 -4.84 -30.44
N GLY A 607 12.56 -6.02 -29.85
CA GLY A 607 13.43 -7.11 -30.29
C GLY A 607 13.22 -7.51 -31.74
N ARG A 608 14.34 -7.67 -32.45
CA ARG A 608 14.39 -8.24 -33.80
C ARG A 608 14.99 -9.64 -33.69
N PRO A 609 14.18 -10.71 -33.77
CA PRO A 609 14.71 -12.07 -33.76
C PRO A 609 15.60 -12.29 -34.99
N GLY A 610 16.78 -12.87 -34.77
CA GLY A 610 17.66 -13.29 -35.86
C GLY A 610 16.98 -14.38 -36.70
N SER A 611 17.03 -14.28 -38.02
CA SER A 611 16.58 -15.36 -38.90
C SER A 611 17.67 -16.43 -39.01
N GLU A 612 17.34 -17.67 -38.65
CA GLU A 612 18.22 -18.86 -38.83
C GLU A 612 18.60 -19.12 -40.30
N MET A 613 18.00 -18.40 -41.26
CA MET A 613 18.29 -18.53 -42.69
C MET A 613 19.66 -18.00 -43.12
N ALA A 614 20.34 -17.17 -42.31
CA ALA A 614 21.63 -16.60 -42.71
C ALA A 614 22.82 -17.58 -42.55
N GLU A 615 22.78 -18.49 -41.58
CA GLU A 615 23.92 -19.39 -41.31
C GLU A 615 24.02 -20.57 -42.27
N LYS A 616 22.91 -21.00 -42.89
CA LYS A 616 22.93 -22.05 -43.93
C LYS A 616 23.39 -21.54 -45.30
N GLY A 617 23.33 -20.22 -45.54
CA GLY A 617 23.83 -19.59 -46.76
C GLY A 617 25.35 -19.49 -46.81
N GLU A 618 26.00 -19.14 -45.70
CA GLU A 618 27.47 -19.00 -45.64
C GLU A 618 28.22 -20.33 -45.62
N LYS A 619 27.61 -21.42 -45.11
CA LYS A 619 28.21 -22.77 -45.17
C LYS A 619 28.05 -23.47 -46.53
N LYS A 620 27.26 -22.93 -47.46
CA LYS A 620 27.16 -23.43 -48.84
C LYS A 620 28.08 -22.70 -49.83
N LEU A 621 28.77 -21.66 -49.38
CA LEU A 621 29.67 -20.82 -50.17
C LEU A 621 31.13 -20.85 -49.67
N ARG A 622 31.50 -21.85 -48.86
CA ARG A 622 32.89 -22.16 -48.51
C ARG A 622 33.26 -23.56 -48.97
#